data_AF-W9HKZ6-F1
#
_entry.id   AF-W9HKZ6-F1
#
_cell.length_a   1.000
_cell.length_b   1.000
_cell.length_c   1.000
_cell.angle_alpha   90.00
_cell.angle_beta   90.00
_cell.angle_gamma   90.00
#
_symmetry.space_group_name_H-M   'P 1'
#
loop_
_entity.id
_entity.type
_entity.pdbx_description
1 polymer ?
#
loop_
_entity_poly.entity_id
_entity_poly.type
_entity_poly.pdbx_seq_one_letter_code
_entity_poly.pdbx_strand_id
1 'polypeptide(L)'
;MKPPTSTGDSPKVANWEDDILPMIKAPYWITVDPEGVGQTWIGEMQYWGKWDLSNYDDVKKRAAGIYKHLRSQAMPVTRNPDHYWPEAALEVFRNWVNHGFPKDSTAEPSQSPVIPDPVDPPIAYRVRRDIMSLSPEELVAYQAKLDDVLRVRELGSKWQELGVLHAYWCLHYQEATFMWHRAYLRYVEELMDFPIPYWNGFAKEAACPTSKFAGIPPMFLEETYQHPSGETRQNPLRFAKALNGKSKDGRSSTVTRNPILTEGPDAKGWKEKIELFKIYHDQIAHALEQKTYTTSESAQHFGVPWANITDFTDDQPDKDYPFRFDFDGLFEQVHDNFHGWVGPDMADNTYTAFDPIFLSYHANMDRLAGIFMDANPENQFTSRFPLQPFINNGTDIDYDDPRRWRYTTIGDMAKDTRALGYMYGEPASPDFSTRKTAEERGVRRAVPSGGKAIVLPAGLPGQDMTAATNSLKSTKKRELIPYVIFTEVGCTTSSYRIDVFTAGAESTAPDVVGNPDFIGQVTRLGMGRGRDGSGPPNTNRCRKPTATRVLSAGKFKDSLSKGDALKITVTDLETGKEVDEEEYTQMPGFVPKLAWLPDY
;
A
#
# COMPACT_ATOMS: atom_id res chain seq x y z
N MET A 1 -2.07 44.74 -3.56
CA MET A 1 -0.99 45.76 -3.63
C MET A 1 -0.32 45.64 -4.98
N LYS A 2 -0.20 46.75 -5.75
CA LYS A 2 0.57 46.76 -7.01
C LYS A 2 2.05 46.48 -6.71
N PRO A 3 2.78 45.73 -7.56
CA PRO A 3 4.22 45.58 -7.39
C PRO A 3 4.92 46.91 -7.68
N PRO A 4 6.06 47.20 -7.01
CA PRO A 4 6.78 48.44 -7.24
C PRO A 4 7.43 48.43 -8.62
N THR A 5 7.37 49.58 -9.28
CA THR A 5 8.06 49.91 -10.53
C THR A 5 9.57 49.79 -10.35
N SER A 6 10.19 48.85 -11.07
CA SER A 6 11.64 48.72 -11.21
C SER A 6 12.17 49.86 -12.10
N THR A 7 12.97 50.74 -11.52
CA THR A 7 13.81 51.70 -12.24
C THR A 7 14.89 50.96 -13.03
N GLY A 8 15.13 51.41 -14.26
CA GLY A 8 16.02 50.76 -15.22
C GLY A 8 17.50 50.86 -14.87
N ASP A 9 18.08 49.74 -14.47
CA ASP A 9 19.46 49.39 -14.77
C ASP A 9 19.42 48.18 -15.72
N SER A 10 20.16 48.24 -16.83
CA SER A 10 20.41 47.04 -17.63
C SER A 10 21.11 46.00 -16.74
N PRO A 11 20.67 44.73 -16.71
CA PRO A 11 21.25 43.75 -15.81
C PRO A 11 22.75 43.62 -16.07
N LYS A 12 23.57 43.89 -15.05
CA LYS A 12 25.03 43.73 -15.09
C LYS A 12 25.34 42.31 -15.55
N VAL A 13 26.15 42.17 -16.59
CA VAL A 13 26.62 40.85 -17.06
C VAL A 13 27.56 40.28 -16.01
N ALA A 14 27.22 39.10 -15.49
CA ALA A 14 28.02 38.42 -14.48
C ALA A 14 29.38 37.96 -15.06
N ASN A 15 30.46 38.09 -14.29
CA ASN A 15 31.81 37.66 -14.67
C ASN A 15 32.44 36.70 -13.64
N TRP A 16 33.53 36.06 -14.04
CA TRP A 16 34.18 35.04 -13.21
C TRP A 16 34.78 35.61 -11.93
N GLU A 17 35.55 36.70 -12.01
CA GLU A 17 36.32 37.24 -10.89
C GLU A 17 35.42 37.89 -9.82
N ASP A 18 34.39 38.63 -10.24
CA ASP A 18 33.54 39.41 -9.33
C ASP A 18 32.31 38.64 -8.84
N ASP A 19 31.79 37.71 -9.63
CA ASP A 19 30.48 37.09 -9.36
C ASP A 19 30.61 35.57 -9.13
N ILE A 20 31.20 34.82 -10.05
CA ILE A 20 31.21 33.34 -9.95
C ILE A 20 32.18 32.80 -8.91
N LEU A 21 33.44 33.24 -8.96
CA LEU A 21 34.49 32.76 -8.05
C LEU A 21 34.17 33.10 -6.58
N PRO A 22 33.63 34.28 -6.24
CA PRO A 22 33.18 34.58 -4.89
C PRO A 22 32.03 33.67 -4.42
N MET A 23 31.03 33.37 -5.27
CA MET A 23 29.96 32.43 -4.92
C MET A 23 30.48 31.02 -4.59
N ILE A 24 31.59 30.61 -5.19
CA ILE A 24 32.23 29.31 -4.91
C ILE A 24 33.08 29.37 -3.63
N LYS A 25 33.89 30.43 -3.45
CA LYS A 25 34.82 30.54 -2.32
C LYS A 25 34.17 30.95 -1.00
N ALA A 26 33.18 31.83 -1.07
CA ALA A 26 32.48 32.43 0.06
C ALA A 26 31.01 32.68 -0.35
N PRO A 27 30.20 31.62 -0.51
CA PRO A 27 28.80 31.71 -0.91
C PRO A 27 28.01 32.68 -0.01
N TYR A 28 27.47 33.75 -0.61
CA TYR A 28 26.83 34.84 0.12
C TYR A 28 25.55 34.42 0.87
N TRP A 29 24.93 33.30 0.49
CA TRP A 29 23.71 32.78 1.12
C TRP A 29 23.99 31.94 2.36
N ILE A 30 25.26 31.58 2.61
CA ILE A 30 25.64 30.83 3.80
C ILE A 30 25.95 31.82 4.93
N THR A 31 25.20 31.69 6.02
CA THR A 31 25.30 32.60 7.17
C THR A 31 26.38 32.21 8.18
N VAL A 32 26.83 30.96 8.16
CA VAL A 32 27.82 30.40 9.10
C VAL A 32 29.02 29.86 8.32
N ASP A 33 30.19 30.45 8.54
CA ASP A 33 31.47 30.05 7.94
C ASP A 33 31.43 29.81 6.40
N PRO A 34 31.03 30.83 5.61
CA PRO A 34 30.93 30.70 4.15
C PRO A 34 32.28 30.32 3.50
N GLU A 35 33.40 30.86 4.00
CA GLU A 35 34.73 30.54 3.49
C GLU A 35 35.13 29.08 3.73
N GLY A 36 34.87 28.55 4.92
CA GLY A 36 35.12 27.14 5.23
C GLY A 36 34.27 26.18 4.39
N VAL A 37 33.01 26.55 4.13
CA VAL A 37 32.15 25.77 3.24
C VAL A 37 32.66 25.80 1.79
N GLY A 38 33.04 26.97 1.28
CA GLY A 38 33.61 27.08 -0.07
C GLY A 38 34.93 26.31 -0.24
N GLN A 39 35.82 26.37 0.75
CA GLN A 39 37.05 25.56 0.78
C GLN A 39 36.74 24.06 0.77
N THR A 40 35.71 23.63 1.50
CA THR A 40 35.27 22.23 1.51
C THR A 40 34.79 21.80 0.12
N TRP A 41 33.98 22.63 -0.57
CA TRP A 41 33.53 22.32 -1.93
C TRP A 41 34.70 22.15 -2.91
N ILE A 42 35.65 23.09 -2.87
CA ILE A 42 36.86 23.04 -3.71
C ILE A 42 37.67 21.77 -3.40
N GLY A 43 37.90 21.47 -2.12
CA GLY A 43 38.64 20.29 -1.68
C GLY A 43 38.00 18.96 -2.11
N GLU A 44 36.67 18.86 -2.01
CA GLU A 44 35.92 17.66 -2.45
C GLU A 44 36.04 17.45 -3.98
N MET A 45 35.98 18.51 -4.78
CA MET A 45 36.15 18.39 -6.24
C MET A 45 37.60 18.07 -6.63
N GLN A 46 38.58 18.62 -5.92
CA GLN A 46 39.98 18.22 -6.12
C GLN A 46 40.21 16.75 -5.73
N TYR A 47 39.58 16.28 -4.65
CA TYR A 47 39.74 14.92 -4.16
C TYR A 47 39.05 13.88 -5.05
N TRP A 48 37.74 14.01 -5.28
CA TRP A 48 36.93 13.05 -6.05
C TRP A 48 36.94 13.33 -7.55
N GLY A 49 36.81 14.60 -7.94
CA GLY A 49 36.70 15.02 -9.34
C GLY A 49 38.05 15.09 -10.06
N LYS A 50 39.16 15.32 -9.34
CA LYS A 50 40.49 15.61 -9.91
C LYS A 50 40.52 16.88 -10.77
N TRP A 51 39.74 17.89 -10.41
CA TRP A 51 39.71 19.23 -11.03
C TRP A 51 39.34 20.28 -9.98
N ASP A 52 39.55 21.56 -10.28
CA ASP A 52 39.46 22.64 -9.30
C ASP A 52 38.29 23.59 -9.56
N LEU A 53 37.38 23.71 -8.58
CA LEU A 53 36.25 24.66 -8.64
C LEU A 53 36.67 26.13 -8.59
N SER A 54 37.88 26.43 -8.12
CA SER A 54 38.44 27.78 -8.10
C SER A 54 39.21 28.14 -9.37
N ASN A 55 39.30 27.22 -10.35
CA ASN A 55 39.98 27.43 -11.62
C ASN A 55 38.99 27.72 -12.76
N TYR A 56 39.21 28.84 -13.44
CA TYR A 56 38.34 29.32 -14.53
C TYR A 56 38.19 28.31 -15.68
N ASP A 57 39.28 27.73 -16.17
CA ASP A 57 39.25 26.84 -17.33
C ASP A 57 38.55 25.52 -16.99
N ASP A 58 38.74 25.04 -15.76
CA ASP A 58 38.11 23.81 -15.28
C ASP A 58 36.59 23.96 -15.13
N VAL A 59 36.13 25.08 -14.56
CA VAL A 59 34.70 25.38 -14.44
C VAL A 59 34.08 25.66 -15.81
N LYS A 60 34.73 26.48 -16.65
CA LYS A 60 34.28 26.77 -18.02
C LYS A 60 34.06 25.50 -18.84
N LYS A 61 35.02 24.57 -18.80
CA LYS A 61 34.95 23.29 -19.53
C LYS A 61 33.76 22.42 -19.10
N ARG A 62 33.27 22.58 -17.86
CA ARG A 62 32.25 21.71 -17.24
C ARG A 62 30.96 22.45 -16.88
N ALA A 63 30.82 23.72 -17.26
CA ALA A 63 29.81 24.61 -16.72
C ALA A 63 28.37 24.10 -16.89
N ALA A 64 28.03 23.55 -18.07
CA ALA A 64 26.71 22.97 -18.30
C ALA A 64 26.42 21.76 -17.39
N GLY A 65 27.43 20.95 -17.08
CA GLY A 65 27.31 19.83 -16.14
C GLY A 65 27.22 20.30 -14.69
N ILE A 66 28.07 21.26 -14.31
CA ILE A 66 28.05 21.90 -12.99
C ILE A 66 26.67 22.49 -12.71
N TYR A 67 26.13 23.30 -13.63
CA TYR A 67 24.80 23.87 -13.49
C TYR A 67 23.72 22.80 -13.27
N LYS A 68 23.74 21.70 -14.04
CA LYS A 68 22.79 20.59 -13.85
C LYS A 68 22.92 19.95 -12.45
N HIS A 69 24.13 19.75 -11.95
CA HIS A 69 24.34 19.17 -10.62
C HIS A 69 23.96 20.12 -9.49
N LEU A 70 24.22 21.42 -9.63
CA LEU A 70 23.81 22.43 -8.66
C LEU A 70 22.28 22.58 -8.65
N ARG A 71 21.63 22.68 -9.82
CA ARG A 71 20.18 22.82 -9.96
C ARG A 71 19.41 21.59 -9.45
N SER A 72 19.96 20.39 -9.66
CA SER A 72 19.38 19.13 -9.14
C SER A 72 19.72 18.85 -7.67
N GLN A 73 20.45 19.74 -6.99
CA GLN A 73 20.92 19.55 -5.62
C GLN A 73 21.75 18.27 -5.41
N ALA A 74 22.33 17.72 -6.49
CA ALA A 74 23.31 16.64 -6.41
C ALA A 74 24.68 17.17 -5.95
N MET A 75 24.93 18.48 -6.11
CA MET A 75 26.08 19.20 -5.60
C MET A 75 25.64 20.48 -4.89
N PRO A 76 26.29 20.87 -3.78
CA PRO A 76 27.31 20.11 -3.05
C PRO A 76 26.72 18.88 -2.34
N VAL A 77 27.52 17.84 -2.12
CA VAL A 77 27.10 16.69 -1.29
C VAL A 77 27.11 17.13 0.17
N THR A 78 25.95 17.56 0.66
CA THR A 78 25.79 18.17 1.99
C THR A 78 24.57 17.60 2.71
N ARG A 79 24.56 17.71 4.05
CA ARG A 79 23.38 17.42 4.89
C ARG A 79 22.64 18.69 5.34
N ASN A 80 23.21 19.86 5.07
CA ASN A 80 22.61 21.15 5.40
C ASN A 80 21.93 21.72 4.15
N PRO A 81 20.58 21.86 4.13
CA PRO A 81 19.87 22.40 2.98
C PRO A 81 20.30 23.83 2.63
N ASP A 82 20.76 24.61 3.61
CA ASP A 82 21.22 25.99 3.41
C ASP A 82 22.52 26.08 2.60
N HIS A 83 23.20 24.96 2.36
CA HIS A 83 24.40 24.92 1.53
C HIS A 83 24.09 24.75 0.04
N TYR A 84 22.85 24.41 -0.35
CA TYR A 84 22.48 24.32 -1.76
C TYR A 84 22.42 25.71 -2.41
N TRP A 85 22.73 25.77 -3.70
CA TRP A 85 22.72 27.03 -4.45
C TRP A 85 21.28 27.50 -4.65
N PRO A 86 20.91 28.72 -4.21
CA PRO A 86 19.57 29.27 -4.43
C PRO A 86 19.37 29.63 -5.90
N GLU A 87 18.11 29.74 -6.33
CA GLU A 87 17.77 30.02 -7.74
C GLU A 87 18.44 31.29 -8.28
N ALA A 88 18.54 32.34 -7.44
CA ALA A 88 19.25 33.56 -7.81
C ALA A 88 20.73 33.33 -8.15
N ALA A 89 21.44 32.49 -7.38
CA ALA A 89 22.85 32.17 -7.63
C ALA A 89 23.02 31.30 -8.89
N LEU A 90 22.10 30.36 -9.10
CA LEU A 90 22.05 29.52 -10.30
C LEU A 90 21.82 30.35 -11.55
N GLU A 91 20.96 31.37 -11.47
CA GLU A 91 20.68 32.27 -12.58
C GLU A 91 21.88 33.18 -12.90
N VAL A 92 22.63 33.63 -11.89
CA VAL A 92 23.91 34.34 -12.09
C VAL A 92 24.92 33.43 -12.82
N PHE A 93 25.06 32.17 -12.38
CA PHE A 93 25.94 31.20 -13.02
C PHE A 93 25.51 30.90 -14.47
N ARG A 94 24.22 30.68 -14.71
CA ARG A 94 23.65 30.46 -16.04
C ARG A 94 23.90 31.65 -16.97
N ASN A 95 23.68 32.87 -16.46
CA ASN A 95 23.91 34.09 -17.24
C ASN A 95 25.39 34.25 -17.59
N TRP A 96 26.32 34.02 -16.67
CA TRP A 96 27.76 34.04 -16.98
C TRP A 96 28.13 33.07 -18.12
N VAL A 97 27.58 31.85 -18.09
CA VAL A 97 27.80 30.84 -19.14
C VAL A 97 27.22 31.30 -20.48
N ASN A 98 25.98 31.79 -20.49
CA ASN A 98 25.29 32.19 -21.71
C ASN A 98 25.84 33.48 -22.35
N HIS A 99 26.59 34.28 -21.59
CA HIS A 99 27.29 35.47 -22.07
C HIS A 99 28.75 35.20 -22.50
N GLY A 100 29.13 33.93 -22.70
CA GLY A 100 30.43 33.59 -23.28
C GLY A 100 31.58 33.47 -22.26
N PHE A 101 31.25 33.27 -20.98
CA PHE A 101 32.23 33.11 -19.90
C PHE A 101 33.16 34.32 -19.70
N PRO A 102 32.65 35.57 -19.58
CA PRO A 102 33.50 36.73 -19.34
C PRO A 102 34.33 36.52 -18.07
N LYS A 103 35.64 36.76 -18.18
CA LYS A 103 36.58 36.50 -17.09
C LYS A 103 36.55 37.61 -16.05
N ASP A 104 36.49 38.85 -16.51
CA ASP A 104 36.49 40.06 -15.71
C ASP A 104 35.47 41.08 -16.27
N SER A 105 35.33 42.22 -15.61
CA SER A 105 34.41 43.29 -16.00
C SER A 105 34.76 44.02 -17.31
N THR A 106 35.93 43.75 -17.89
CA THR A 106 36.38 44.34 -19.17
C THR A 106 36.20 43.41 -20.35
N ALA A 107 35.85 42.14 -20.11
CA ALA A 107 35.62 41.15 -21.16
C ALA A 107 34.30 41.44 -21.91
N GLU A 108 34.38 41.55 -23.23
CA GLU A 108 33.22 41.72 -24.10
C GLU A 108 32.34 40.46 -24.08
N PRO A 109 31.07 40.55 -23.65
CA PRO A 109 30.19 39.39 -23.56
C PRO A 109 29.74 38.94 -24.95
N SER A 110 29.65 37.63 -25.16
CA SER A 110 29.09 37.03 -26.38
C SER A 110 27.81 36.28 -26.05
N GLN A 111 26.69 36.57 -26.72
CA GLN A 111 25.47 35.77 -26.55
C GLN A 111 25.66 34.40 -27.21
N SER A 112 25.87 33.38 -26.40
CA SER A 112 25.98 31.99 -26.80
C SER A 112 25.14 31.17 -25.84
N PRO A 113 23.86 30.89 -26.15
CA PRO A 113 23.00 30.13 -25.25
C PRO A 113 23.50 28.68 -25.14
N VAL A 114 24.25 28.38 -24.09
CA VAL A 114 24.78 27.03 -23.79
C VAL A 114 23.87 26.31 -22.80
N ILE A 115 23.27 27.06 -21.86
CA ILE A 115 22.34 26.54 -20.85
C ILE A 115 20.96 27.15 -21.13
N PRO A 116 19.97 26.36 -21.59
CA PRO A 116 18.62 26.87 -21.84
C PRO A 116 17.98 27.39 -20.54
N ASP A 117 16.91 28.18 -20.66
CA ASP A 117 16.10 28.52 -19.48
C ASP A 117 15.64 27.23 -18.78
N PRO A 118 15.67 27.18 -17.43
CA PRO A 118 15.13 26.04 -16.72
C PRO A 118 13.64 25.90 -17.09
N VAL A 119 13.30 24.75 -17.65
CA VAL A 119 11.91 24.34 -17.77
C VAL A 119 11.52 23.79 -16.43
N ASP A 120 10.98 24.65 -15.57
CA ASP A 120 10.30 24.22 -14.35
C ASP A 120 8.84 24.02 -14.72
N PRO A 121 8.40 22.80 -15.12
CA PRO A 121 6.98 22.56 -15.23
C PRO A 121 6.38 22.88 -13.86
N PRO A 122 5.29 23.66 -13.78
CA PRO A 122 4.60 23.83 -12.52
C PRO A 122 4.28 22.42 -12.00
N ILE A 123 4.82 22.08 -10.84
CA ILE A 123 4.55 20.78 -10.24
C ILE A 123 3.12 20.86 -9.69
N ALA A 124 2.15 20.64 -10.58
CA ALA A 124 0.76 20.50 -10.23
C ALA A 124 0.53 19.05 -9.80
N TYR A 125 0.50 18.80 -8.51
CA TYR A 125 0.12 17.49 -7.99
C TYR A 125 -1.39 17.32 -8.10
N ARG A 126 -1.84 16.14 -8.54
CA ARG A 126 -3.23 15.73 -8.31
C ARG A 126 -3.42 15.55 -6.81
N VAL A 127 -4.43 16.19 -6.20
CA VAL A 127 -4.69 16.10 -4.76
C VAL A 127 -5.94 15.26 -4.51
N ARG A 128 -5.78 14.09 -3.91
CA ARG A 128 -6.90 13.27 -3.43
C ARG A 128 -7.39 13.86 -2.11
N ARG A 129 -8.57 14.50 -2.11
CA ARG A 129 -9.18 15.08 -0.91
C ARG A 129 -10.11 14.08 -0.24
N ASP A 130 -10.37 14.27 1.05
CA ASP A 130 -11.46 13.55 1.73
C ASP A 130 -12.77 13.90 1.05
N ILE A 131 -13.58 12.91 0.68
CA ILE A 131 -14.88 13.12 0.05
C ILE A 131 -15.78 14.01 0.93
N MET A 132 -15.66 13.90 2.25
CA MET A 132 -16.39 14.72 3.23
C MET A 132 -15.93 16.18 3.29
N SER A 133 -14.82 16.52 2.62
CA SER A 133 -14.24 17.88 2.54
C SER A 133 -14.43 18.57 1.19
N LEU A 134 -14.96 17.85 0.18
CA LEU A 134 -15.16 18.40 -1.16
C LEU A 134 -16.16 19.55 -1.15
N SER A 135 -15.90 20.56 -1.97
CA SER A 135 -16.92 21.54 -2.30
C SER A 135 -18.03 20.91 -3.16
N PRO A 136 -19.23 21.50 -3.20
CA PRO A 136 -20.30 21.05 -4.10
C PRO A 136 -19.85 20.97 -5.56
N GLU A 137 -19.02 21.92 -6.02
CA GLU A 137 -18.49 21.95 -7.38
C GLU A 137 -17.50 20.82 -7.64
N GLU A 138 -16.61 20.53 -6.67
CA GLU A 138 -15.66 19.41 -6.76
C GLU A 138 -16.39 18.06 -6.79
N LEU A 139 -17.42 17.89 -5.94
CA LEU A 139 -18.23 16.67 -5.89
C LEU A 139 -19.00 16.45 -7.20
N VAL A 140 -19.64 17.50 -7.73
CA VAL A 140 -20.36 17.45 -9.00
C VAL A 140 -19.41 17.13 -10.16
N ALA A 141 -18.20 17.71 -10.16
CA ALA A 141 -17.18 17.38 -11.16
C ALA A 141 -16.79 15.90 -11.08
N TYR A 142 -16.56 15.36 -9.89
CA TYR A 142 -16.26 13.94 -9.71
C TYR A 142 -17.41 13.04 -10.20
N GLN A 143 -18.64 13.32 -9.80
CA GLN A 143 -19.83 12.59 -10.25
C GLN A 143 -19.97 12.63 -11.78
N ALA A 144 -19.80 13.80 -12.40
CA ALA A 144 -19.86 13.95 -13.85
C ALA A 144 -18.76 13.14 -14.56
N LYS A 145 -17.54 13.07 -14.01
CA LYS A 145 -16.47 12.22 -14.59
C LYS A 145 -16.82 10.73 -14.55
N LEU A 146 -17.39 10.24 -13.45
CA LEU A 146 -17.88 8.86 -13.38
C LEU A 146 -19.00 8.60 -14.41
N ASP A 147 -19.92 9.54 -14.55
CA ASP A 147 -21.09 9.37 -15.40
C ASP A 147 -20.76 9.50 -16.91
N ASP A 148 -19.98 10.52 -17.29
CA ASP A 148 -19.72 10.84 -18.70
C ASP A 148 -18.51 10.08 -19.25
N VAL A 149 -17.45 9.90 -18.45
CA VAL A 149 -16.19 9.28 -18.90
C VAL A 149 -16.21 7.78 -18.67
N LEU A 150 -16.46 7.34 -17.43
CA LEU A 150 -16.48 5.90 -17.13
C LEU A 150 -17.82 5.24 -17.47
N ARG A 151 -18.90 6.02 -17.56
CA ARG A 151 -20.27 5.57 -17.78
C ARG A 151 -20.68 4.46 -16.82
N VAL A 152 -20.56 4.75 -15.52
CA VAL A 152 -20.78 3.76 -14.45
C VAL A 152 -22.19 3.18 -14.41
N ARG A 153 -23.18 3.87 -15.01
CA ARG A 153 -24.58 3.43 -15.06
C ARG A 153 -24.93 2.59 -16.30
N GLU A 154 -23.97 2.33 -17.18
CA GLU A 154 -24.15 1.59 -18.43
C GLU A 154 -23.47 0.20 -18.39
N LEU A 155 -24.02 -0.76 -19.13
CA LEU A 155 -23.36 -2.04 -19.38
C LEU A 155 -22.42 -1.94 -20.58
N GLY A 156 -21.35 -2.74 -20.60
CA GLY A 156 -20.33 -2.68 -21.65
C GLY A 156 -19.53 -1.37 -21.68
N SER A 157 -19.58 -0.60 -20.59
CA SER A 157 -18.85 0.66 -20.44
C SER A 157 -17.42 0.45 -19.93
N LYS A 158 -16.65 1.54 -19.91
CA LYS A 158 -15.31 1.52 -19.31
C LYS A 158 -15.35 1.15 -17.83
N TRP A 159 -16.40 1.53 -17.11
CA TRP A 159 -16.62 1.07 -15.73
C TRP A 159 -16.71 -0.44 -15.61
N GLN A 160 -17.46 -1.11 -16.51
CA GLN A 160 -17.55 -2.57 -16.50
C GLN A 160 -16.20 -3.23 -16.82
N GLU A 161 -15.44 -2.69 -17.77
CA GLU A 161 -14.07 -3.16 -18.04
C GLU A 161 -13.16 -3.02 -16.82
N LEU A 162 -13.25 -1.92 -16.08
CA LEU A 162 -12.48 -1.68 -14.86
C LEU A 162 -12.83 -2.66 -13.74
N GLY A 163 -14.13 -2.93 -13.53
CA GLY A 163 -14.58 -3.94 -12.58
C GLY A 163 -14.06 -5.35 -12.92
N VAL A 164 -14.07 -5.71 -14.20
CA VAL A 164 -13.48 -6.96 -14.71
C VAL A 164 -11.95 -6.98 -14.54
N LEU A 165 -11.27 -5.88 -14.86
CA LEU A 165 -9.83 -5.75 -14.67
C LEU A 165 -9.45 -6.08 -13.21
N HIS A 166 -10.15 -5.48 -12.24
CA HIS A 166 -9.97 -5.83 -10.83
C HIS A 166 -10.23 -7.32 -10.56
N ALA A 167 -11.40 -7.81 -10.94
CA ALA A 167 -11.81 -9.19 -10.63
C ALA A 167 -10.81 -10.26 -11.10
N TYR A 168 -10.10 -10.04 -12.22
CA TYR A 168 -9.17 -11.02 -12.78
C TYR A 168 -7.70 -10.77 -12.47
N TRP A 169 -7.30 -9.52 -12.22
CA TRP A 169 -5.88 -9.14 -12.12
C TRP A 169 -5.49 -8.61 -10.75
N CYS A 170 -6.45 -8.32 -9.86
CA CYS A 170 -6.12 -7.83 -8.53
C CYS A 170 -5.19 -8.79 -7.80
N LEU A 171 -4.29 -8.19 -7.04
CA LEU A 171 -3.36 -8.91 -6.19
C LEU A 171 -3.83 -8.70 -4.77
N HIS A 172 -4.13 -9.82 -4.10
CA HIS A 172 -4.44 -9.87 -2.68
C HIS A 172 -3.53 -10.90 -2.01
N TYR A 173 -3.39 -10.81 -0.69
CA TYR A 173 -2.65 -11.70 0.19
C TYR A 173 -1.17 -11.79 -0.13
N GLN A 174 -0.58 -10.64 -0.44
CA GLN A 174 0.83 -10.50 -0.81
C GLN A 174 1.31 -9.05 -0.67
N GLU A 175 2.63 -8.84 -0.67
CA GLU A 175 3.24 -7.49 -0.66
C GLU A 175 2.68 -6.56 -1.74
N ALA A 176 2.28 -7.12 -2.88
CA ALA A 176 1.78 -6.35 -4.01
C ALA A 176 0.38 -5.74 -3.79
N THR A 177 -0.38 -6.14 -2.76
CA THR A 177 -1.81 -5.77 -2.63
C THR A 177 -2.03 -4.26 -2.78
N PHE A 178 -1.52 -3.46 -1.85
CA PHE A 178 -1.78 -2.02 -1.87
C PHE A 178 -1.08 -1.30 -3.03
N MET A 179 0.02 -1.87 -3.54
CA MET A 179 0.73 -1.33 -4.70
C MET A 179 -0.02 -1.55 -6.01
N TRP A 180 -0.68 -2.70 -6.15
CA TRP A 180 -1.55 -2.99 -7.29
C TRP A 180 -2.78 -2.09 -7.28
N HIS A 181 -3.42 -1.94 -6.11
CA HIS A 181 -4.57 -1.04 -5.96
C HIS A 181 -4.18 0.43 -6.18
N ARG A 182 -3.00 0.85 -5.75
CA ARG A 182 -2.43 2.17 -6.09
C ARG A 182 -2.31 2.35 -7.61
N ALA A 183 -1.75 1.37 -8.33
CA ALA A 183 -1.66 1.42 -9.79
C ALA A 183 -3.05 1.44 -10.46
N TYR A 184 -4.02 0.69 -9.93
CA TYR A 184 -5.40 0.70 -10.40
C TYR A 184 -6.04 2.08 -10.24
N LEU A 185 -5.95 2.69 -9.05
CA LEU A 185 -6.48 4.04 -8.80
C LEU A 185 -5.86 5.06 -9.76
N ARG A 186 -4.54 4.99 -9.98
CA ARG A 186 -3.85 5.86 -10.93
C ARG A 186 -4.35 5.69 -12.35
N TYR A 187 -4.59 4.46 -12.79
CA TYR A 187 -5.11 4.20 -14.14
C TYR A 187 -6.51 4.80 -14.29
N VAL A 188 -7.37 4.66 -13.28
CA VAL A 188 -8.71 5.23 -13.26
C VAL A 188 -8.68 6.77 -13.23
N GLU A 189 -7.77 7.37 -12.45
CA GLU A 189 -7.55 8.82 -12.42
C GLU A 189 -7.08 9.37 -13.77
N GLU A 190 -6.22 8.64 -14.46
CA GLU A 190 -5.74 9.02 -15.80
C GLU A 190 -6.88 8.98 -16.83
N LEU A 191 -7.74 7.96 -16.78
CA LEU A 191 -8.92 7.87 -17.66
C LEU A 191 -9.88 9.04 -17.44
N MET A 192 -10.15 9.41 -16.18
CA MET A 192 -11.07 10.49 -15.84
C MET A 192 -10.44 11.88 -15.95
N ASP A 193 -9.11 11.96 -15.96
CA ASP A 193 -8.36 13.18 -15.71
C ASP A 193 -8.87 13.92 -14.46
N PHE A 194 -9.02 13.18 -13.35
CA PHE A 194 -9.55 13.72 -12.09
C PHE A 194 -9.05 12.89 -10.88
N PRO A 195 -8.58 13.52 -9.78
CA PRO A 195 -8.15 12.79 -8.60
C PRO A 195 -9.33 12.11 -7.89
N ILE A 196 -9.18 10.84 -7.54
CA ILE A 196 -10.21 10.12 -6.79
C ILE A 196 -10.23 10.64 -5.34
N PRO A 197 -11.37 11.16 -4.84
CA PRO A 197 -11.47 11.55 -3.44
C PRO A 197 -11.48 10.31 -2.55
N TYR A 198 -10.78 10.37 -1.42
CA TYR A 198 -10.74 9.26 -0.46
C TYR A 198 -11.86 9.36 0.58
N TRP A 199 -12.30 8.23 1.13
CA TRP A 199 -13.23 8.21 2.27
C TRP A 199 -12.49 7.78 3.54
N ASN A 200 -12.41 8.69 4.51
CA ASN A 200 -11.69 8.43 5.75
C ASN A 200 -12.47 7.58 6.78
N GLY A 201 -12.52 6.26 6.56
CA GLY A 201 -13.03 5.32 7.56
C GLY A 201 -12.20 5.22 8.85
N PHE A 202 -10.96 5.75 8.84
CA PHE A 202 -10.05 5.78 10.00
C PHE A 202 -10.19 7.05 10.84
N ALA A 203 -11.12 7.95 10.50
CA ALA A 203 -11.43 9.11 11.33
C ALA A 203 -11.94 8.68 12.70
N LYS A 204 -11.46 9.33 13.78
CA LYS A 204 -11.88 9.01 15.15
C LYS A 204 -13.40 9.05 15.33
N GLU A 205 -14.06 9.97 14.64
CA GLU A 205 -15.50 10.15 14.70
C GLU A 205 -16.29 9.07 13.94
N ALA A 206 -15.67 8.34 13.00
CA ALA A 206 -16.35 7.31 12.22
C ALA A 206 -16.82 6.12 13.07
N ALA A 207 -16.21 5.91 14.25
CA ALA A 207 -16.63 4.91 15.23
C ALA A 207 -17.72 5.40 16.21
N CYS A 208 -18.21 6.63 16.06
CA CYS A 208 -19.24 7.23 16.92
C CYS A 208 -20.61 7.18 16.21
N PRO A 209 -21.58 6.35 16.63
CA PRO A 209 -22.86 6.15 15.94
C PRO A 209 -23.71 7.40 15.71
N THR A 210 -23.46 8.48 16.45
CA THR A 210 -24.18 9.76 16.34
C THR A 210 -23.40 10.83 15.57
N SER A 211 -22.17 10.55 15.14
CA SER A 211 -21.40 11.50 14.34
C SER A 211 -21.88 11.53 12.89
N LYS A 212 -21.73 12.69 12.25
CA LYS A 212 -21.94 12.84 10.80
C LYS A 212 -20.93 12.07 9.94
N PHE A 213 -19.84 11.57 10.54
CA PHE A 213 -18.84 10.73 9.87
C PHE A 213 -19.11 9.23 10.05
N ALA A 214 -20.18 8.85 10.77
CA ALA A 214 -20.59 7.48 10.95
C ALA A 214 -21.26 6.91 9.70
N GLY A 215 -20.93 5.66 9.36
CA GLY A 215 -21.53 4.98 8.22
C GLY A 215 -20.99 5.44 6.88
N ILE A 216 -21.72 5.13 5.82
CA ILE A 216 -21.36 5.50 4.44
C ILE A 216 -21.57 7.02 4.26
N PRO A 217 -20.62 7.75 3.64
CA PRO A 217 -20.78 9.17 3.35
C PRO A 217 -22.06 9.44 2.56
N PRO A 218 -22.83 10.50 2.91
CA PRO A 218 -24.12 10.78 2.29
C PRO A 218 -24.05 10.94 0.77
N MET A 219 -22.90 11.38 0.22
CA MET A 219 -22.65 11.49 -1.21
C MET A 219 -22.86 10.19 -1.98
N PHE A 220 -22.70 9.02 -1.33
CA PHE A 220 -22.96 7.71 -1.93
C PHE A 220 -24.42 7.25 -1.79
N LEU A 221 -25.23 7.97 -1.01
CA LEU A 221 -26.62 7.63 -0.68
C LEU A 221 -27.64 8.57 -1.35
N GLU A 222 -27.21 9.74 -1.82
CA GLU A 222 -28.08 10.67 -2.55
C GLU A 222 -28.67 10.04 -3.82
N GLU A 223 -29.94 10.32 -4.11
CA GLU A 223 -30.64 9.73 -5.26
C GLU A 223 -30.22 10.37 -6.59
N THR A 224 -30.03 11.68 -6.57
CA THR A 224 -29.77 12.47 -7.77
C THR A 224 -28.70 13.50 -7.49
N TYR A 225 -28.10 14.02 -8.56
CA TYR A 225 -27.16 15.12 -8.52
C TYR A 225 -27.46 16.09 -9.68
N GLN A 226 -27.00 17.34 -9.53
CA GLN A 226 -27.09 18.34 -10.59
C GLN A 226 -25.86 18.24 -11.48
N HIS A 227 -26.03 17.75 -12.70
CA HIS A 227 -24.95 17.63 -13.67
C HIS A 227 -24.49 19.02 -14.16
N PRO A 228 -23.20 19.24 -14.49
CA PRO A 228 -22.71 20.52 -15.03
C PRO A 228 -23.44 21.02 -16.30
N SER A 229 -24.12 20.13 -17.04
CA SER A 229 -24.96 20.51 -18.18
C SER A 229 -26.30 21.16 -17.78
N GLY A 230 -26.62 21.23 -16.48
CA GLY A 230 -27.90 21.70 -15.95
C GLY A 230 -28.98 20.61 -15.84
N GLU A 231 -28.66 19.36 -16.13
CA GLU A 231 -29.59 18.22 -16.03
C GLU A 231 -29.56 17.61 -14.62
N THR A 232 -30.72 17.28 -14.06
CA THR A 232 -30.79 16.43 -12.87
C THR A 232 -30.71 14.96 -13.27
N ARG A 233 -29.65 14.26 -12.85
CA ARG A 233 -29.41 12.85 -13.18
C ARG A 233 -29.41 11.98 -11.93
N GLN A 234 -29.60 10.67 -12.08
CA GLN A 234 -29.37 9.73 -10.99
C GLN A 234 -27.90 9.76 -10.55
N ASN A 235 -27.67 9.73 -9.25
CA ASN A 235 -26.32 9.82 -8.71
C ASN A 235 -25.47 8.59 -9.11
N PRO A 236 -24.38 8.78 -9.87
CA PRO A 236 -23.51 7.69 -10.30
C PRO A 236 -22.85 6.96 -9.12
N LEU A 237 -22.65 7.65 -7.98
CA LEU A 237 -22.09 7.07 -6.77
C LEU A 237 -23.03 6.08 -6.07
N ARG A 238 -24.34 6.17 -6.32
CA ARG A 238 -25.35 5.26 -5.75
C ARG A 238 -25.81 4.21 -6.75
N PHE A 239 -26.01 4.60 -8.00
CA PHE A 239 -26.69 3.78 -9.02
C PHE A 239 -25.77 3.20 -10.09
N ALA A 240 -24.49 2.97 -9.76
CA ALA A 240 -23.58 2.25 -10.65
C ALA A 240 -24.08 0.84 -10.95
N LYS A 241 -23.89 0.37 -12.19
CA LYS A 241 -24.28 -0.97 -12.61
C LYS A 241 -23.37 -2.01 -11.96
N ALA A 242 -23.99 -3.00 -11.32
CA ALA A 242 -23.28 -4.18 -10.84
C ALA A 242 -22.77 -5.04 -12.02
N LEU A 243 -21.96 -6.05 -11.72
CA LEU A 243 -21.41 -6.98 -12.72
C LEU A 243 -22.53 -7.54 -13.61
N ASN A 244 -22.43 -7.27 -14.91
CA ASN A 244 -23.43 -7.68 -15.92
C ASN A 244 -24.87 -7.25 -15.60
N GLY A 245 -25.04 -6.17 -14.81
CA GLY A 245 -26.33 -5.64 -14.44
C GLY A 245 -27.10 -6.52 -13.47
N LYS A 246 -26.39 -7.28 -12.64
CA LYS A 246 -26.98 -8.09 -11.56
C LYS A 246 -26.12 -7.97 -10.32
N SER A 247 -26.67 -7.46 -9.22
CA SER A 247 -25.98 -7.46 -7.92
C SER A 247 -25.70 -8.87 -7.43
N LYS A 248 -24.73 -9.02 -6.53
CA LYS A 248 -24.33 -10.29 -5.91
C LYS A 248 -25.51 -10.99 -5.24
N ASP A 249 -26.38 -10.23 -4.57
CA ASP A 249 -27.60 -10.76 -3.95
C ASP A 249 -28.73 -11.08 -4.97
N GLY A 250 -28.53 -10.71 -6.24
CA GLY A 250 -29.45 -10.93 -7.35
C GLY A 250 -30.70 -10.05 -7.34
N ARG A 251 -30.76 -9.03 -6.48
CA ARG A 251 -31.98 -8.22 -6.24
C ARG A 251 -32.06 -6.96 -7.08
N SER A 252 -30.93 -6.43 -7.55
CA SER A 252 -30.86 -5.18 -8.30
C SER A 252 -30.02 -5.30 -9.56
N SER A 253 -30.20 -4.33 -10.46
CA SER A 253 -29.29 -4.13 -11.59
C SER A 253 -28.12 -3.20 -11.29
N THR A 254 -28.20 -2.48 -10.17
CA THR A 254 -27.13 -1.63 -9.62
C THR A 254 -26.49 -2.32 -8.43
N VAL A 255 -25.35 -1.80 -7.99
CA VAL A 255 -24.73 -2.27 -6.75
C VAL A 255 -25.66 -2.09 -5.56
N THR A 256 -25.50 -2.99 -4.60
CA THR A 256 -26.26 -3.16 -3.37
C THR A 256 -25.32 -3.16 -2.18
N ARG A 257 -25.76 -2.52 -1.11
CA ARG A 257 -24.98 -2.31 0.11
C ARG A 257 -25.77 -2.82 1.31
N ASN A 258 -25.12 -2.86 2.47
CA ASN A 258 -25.77 -3.32 3.69
C ASN A 258 -26.98 -2.41 4.02
N PRO A 259 -28.20 -2.98 4.19
CA PRO A 259 -29.40 -2.19 4.45
C PRO A 259 -29.28 -1.27 5.68
N ILE A 260 -28.61 -1.70 6.75
CA ILE A 260 -28.40 -0.90 7.95
C ILE A 260 -27.64 0.39 7.60
N LEU A 261 -26.62 0.29 6.72
CA LEU A 261 -25.82 1.43 6.31
C LEU A 261 -26.55 2.37 5.34
N THR A 262 -27.48 1.84 4.53
CA THR A 262 -28.27 2.65 3.58
C THR A 262 -29.52 3.26 4.21
N GLU A 263 -30.10 2.63 5.23
CA GLU A 263 -31.22 3.14 6.01
C GLU A 263 -30.78 4.20 7.02
N GLY A 264 -29.52 4.13 7.49
CA GLY A 264 -28.91 5.14 8.33
C GLY A 264 -29.19 4.96 9.83
N PRO A 265 -29.08 6.04 10.64
CA PRO A 265 -29.14 5.97 12.11
C PRO A 265 -30.42 5.37 12.71
N ASP A 266 -31.53 5.39 11.96
CA ASP A 266 -32.82 4.86 12.39
C ASP A 266 -32.93 3.33 12.20
N ALA A 267 -31.96 2.71 11.50
CA ALA A 267 -31.96 1.29 11.22
C ALA A 267 -31.71 0.45 12.49
N LYS A 268 -32.43 -0.66 12.62
CA LYS A 268 -32.19 -1.62 13.71
C LYS A 268 -30.80 -2.24 13.53
N GLY A 269 -29.94 -2.07 14.54
CA GLY A 269 -28.55 -2.56 14.50
C GLY A 269 -27.52 -1.53 14.05
N TRP A 270 -27.93 -0.27 13.78
CA TRP A 270 -27.01 0.81 13.37
C TRP A 270 -25.87 0.99 14.36
N LYS A 271 -26.18 1.05 15.65
CA LYS A 271 -25.18 1.28 16.69
C LYS A 271 -24.09 0.21 16.66
N GLU A 272 -24.49 -1.06 16.68
CA GLU A 272 -23.59 -2.20 16.66
C GLU A 272 -22.75 -2.22 15.38
N LYS A 273 -23.38 -1.91 14.23
CA LYS A 273 -22.71 -1.85 12.93
C LYS A 273 -21.65 -0.74 12.87
N ILE A 274 -21.90 0.45 13.43
CA ILE A 274 -20.92 1.53 13.47
C ILE A 274 -19.80 1.25 14.48
N GLU A 275 -20.12 0.64 15.62
CA GLU A 275 -19.13 0.38 16.66
C GLU A 275 -18.05 -0.64 16.27
N LEU A 276 -18.24 -1.42 15.19
CA LEU A 276 -17.19 -2.25 14.57
C LEU A 276 -15.94 -1.44 14.19
N PHE A 277 -16.09 -0.16 13.84
CA PHE A 277 -14.95 0.69 13.52
C PHE A 277 -13.99 0.88 14.69
N LYS A 278 -14.40 0.64 15.94
CA LYS A 278 -13.46 0.62 17.08
C LYS A 278 -12.40 -0.46 16.91
N ILE A 279 -12.82 -1.66 16.49
CA ILE A 279 -11.92 -2.79 16.22
C ILE A 279 -11.06 -2.47 15.00
N TYR A 280 -11.66 -1.93 13.93
CA TYR A 280 -10.91 -1.60 12.71
C TYR A 280 -9.86 -0.51 12.97
N HIS A 281 -10.19 0.49 13.79
CA HIS A 281 -9.24 1.53 14.18
C HIS A 281 -8.05 0.95 14.95
N ASP A 282 -8.29 0.05 15.91
CA ASP A 282 -7.23 -0.62 16.65
C ASP A 282 -6.36 -1.50 15.72
N GLN A 283 -6.97 -2.23 14.77
CA GLN A 283 -6.24 -3.04 13.79
C GLN A 283 -5.36 -2.19 12.85
N ILE A 284 -5.90 -1.08 12.33
CA ILE A 284 -5.14 -0.14 11.48
C ILE A 284 -4.00 0.48 12.28
N ALA A 285 -4.26 0.94 13.51
CA ALA A 285 -3.23 1.52 14.36
C ALA A 285 -2.12 0.49 14.65
N HIS A 286 -2.48 -0.75 14.95
CA HIS A 286 -1.52 -1.83 15.18
C HIS A 286 -0.69 -2.17 13.93
N ALA A 287 -1.29 -2.17 12.75
CA ALA A 287 -0.56 -2.32 11.49
C ALA A 287 0.42 -1.16 11.29
N LEU A 288 -0.03 0.08 11.47
CA LEU A 288 0.81 1.28 11.35
C LEU A 288 2.00 1.29 12.33
N GLU A 289 1.90 0.59 13.47
CA GLU A 289 2.99 0.46 14.43
C GLU A 289 4.13 -0.46 13.96
N GLN A 290 3.90 -1.31 12.96
CA GLN A 290 4.91 -2.24 12.48
C GLN A 290 6.13 -1.53 11.90
N LYS A 291 7.28 -2.21 11.94
CA LYS A 291 8.55 -1.67 11.41
C LYS A 291 8.85 -2.10 9.99
N THR A 292 8.21 -3.18 9.55
CA THR A 292 8.51 -3.85 8.30
C THR A 292 7.25 -3.87 7.44
N TYR A 293 7.38 -3.45 6.17
CA TYR A 293 6.26 -3.50 5.23
C TYR A 293 5.86 -4.94 4.94
N THR A 294 6.83 -5.75 4.51
CA THR A 294 6.69 -7.19 4.27
C THR A 294 7.95 -7.92 4.72
N THR A 295 7.82 -9.10 5.31
CA THR A 295 8.93 -9.89 5.87
C THR A 295 9.52 -10.82 4.81
N SER A 296 10.84 -10.70 4.59
CA SER A 296 11.58 -11.53 3.61
C SER A 296 11.76 -13.01 4.00
N GLU A 297 11.52 -13.35 5.26
CA GLU A 297 11.66 -14.70 5.83
C GLU A 297 10.37 -15.53 5.83
N SER A 298 9.28 -15.00 5.24
CA SER A 298 8.06 -15.80 5.09
C SER A 298 8.31 -17.00 4.17
N ALA A 299 7.51 -18.07 4.33
CA ALA A 299 7.61 -19.30 3.52
C ALA A 299 7.42 -19.07 2.00
N GLN A 300 7.13 -17.82 1.60
CA GLN A 300 6.82 -17.39 0.25
C GLN A 300 7.86 -16.36 -0.17
N HIS A 301 8.88 -16.82 -0.90
CA HIS A 301 9.77 -15.93 -1.60
C HIS A 301 8.97 -15.05 -2.59
N PHE A 302 9.03 -13.72 -2.42
CA PHE A 302 8.75 -12.73 -3.46
C PHE A 302 7.42 -12.87 -4.24
N GLY A 303 6.32 -12.30 -3.72
CA GLY A 303 5.11 -11.97 -4.50
C GLY A 303 4.30 -13.16 -5.03
N VAL A 304 4.35 -14.33 -4.37
CA VAL A 304 3.45 -15.43 -4.75
C VAL A 304 2.10 -15.22 -4.03
N PRO A 305 0.97 -15.10 -4.77
CA PRO A 305 -0.35 -14.90 -4.15
C PRO A 305 -0.70 -16.09 -3.26
N TRP A 306 -1.12 -15.84 -2.03
CA TRP A 306 -1.27 -16.90 -1.02
C TRP A 306 -2.72 -17.24 -0.61
N ALA A 307 -3.72 -16.43 -0.94
CA ALA A 307 -5.12 -16.86 -0.85
C ALA A 307 -5.93 -16.19 -1.96
N ASN A 308 -7.00 -16.84 -2.40
CA ASN A 308 -8.03 -16.18 -3.20
C ASN A 308 -9.30 -16.28 -2.39
N ILE A 309 -9.45 -15.40 -1.40
CA ILE A 309 -10.72 -15.25 -0.69
C ILE A 309 -11.66 -14.57 -1.67
N THR A 310 -12.74 -15.27 -2.02
CA THR A 310 -13.72 -14.76 -2.97
C THR A 310 -14.73 -13.83 -2.32
N ASP A 311 -14.95 -13.98 -1.01
CA ASP A 311 -15.94 -13.25 -0.25
C ASP A 311 -15.39 -12.82 1.13
N PHE A 312 -15.65 -11.56 1.48
CA PHE A 312 -15.25 -10.87 2.69
C PHE A 312 -16.42 -10.72 3.66
N THR A 313 -16.15 -10.69 4.97
CA THR A 313 -17.14 -10.52 6.03
C THR A 313 -16.66 -9.51 7.06
N ASP A 314 -17.59 -8.88 7.80
CA ASP A 314 -17.25 -7.91 8.87
C ASP A 314 -16.25 -8.46 9.91
N ASP A 315 -16.33 -9.76 10.22
CA ASP A 315 -15.54 -10.44 11.24
C ASP A 315 -14.57 -11.47 10.62
N GLN A 316 -13.79 -11.07 9.61
CA GLN A 316 -12.84 -11.99 8.94
C GLN A 316 -11.79 -12.49 9.95
N PRO A 317 -11.67 -13.82 10.15
CA PRO A 317 -10.79 -14.35 11.19
C PRO A 317 -9.31 -14.26 10.78
N ASP A 318 -8.44 -13.86 11.73
CA ASP A 318 -6.98 -13.71 11.51
C ASP A 318 -6.33 -14.94 10.87
N LYS A 319 -6.87 -16.14 11.11
CA LYS A 319 -6.36 -17.41 10.57
C LYS A 319 -6.46 -17.53 9.04
N ASP A 320 -7.30 -16.72 8.41
CA ASP A 320 -7.43 -16.65 6.96
C ASP A 320 -6.25 -15.90 6.32
N TYR A 321 -5.43 -15.25 7.15
CA TYR A 321 -4.15 -14.62 6.82
C TYR A 321 -3.03 -15.48 7.44
N PRO A 322 -1.95 -15.83 6.72
CA PRO A 322 -0.91 -16.67 7.31
C PRO A 322 -0.18 -15.79 8.32
N PHE A 323 0.67 -16.36 9.16
CA PHE A 323 1.51 -15.60 10.09
C PHE A 323 2.34 -14.50 9.38
N ARG A 324 1.78 -13.29 9.35
CA ARG A 324 2.23 -12.07 8.69
C ARG A 324 1.89 -10.93 9.64
N PHE A 325 2.77 -10.77 10.62
CA PHE A 325 2.69 -9.69 11.63
C PHE A 325 3.39 -8.41 11.13
N ASP A 326 3.76 -8.38 9.86
CA ASP A 326 4.20 -7.21 9.12
C ASP A 326 3.00 -6.31 8.76
N PHE A 327 3.32 -5.09 8.34
CA PHE A 327 2.31 -4.08 8.03
C PHE A 327 1.30 -4.58 7.00
N ASP A 328 1.76 -5.11 5.87
CA ASP A 328 0.88 -5.46 4.76
C ASP A 328 -0.15 -6.55 5.12
N GLY A 329 0.26 -7.59 5.85
CA GLY A 329 -0.64 -8.67 6.30
C GLY A 329 -1.69 -8.19 7.30
N LEU A 330 -1.28 -7.46 8.34
CA LEU A 330 -2.20 -6.92 9.35
C LEU A 330 -3.13 -5.85 8.75
N PHE A 331 -2.61 -5.04 7.83
CA PHE A 331 -3.37 -3.96 7.20
C PHE A 331 -4.38 -4.48 6.17
N GLU A 332 -4.05 -5.55 5.44
CA GLU A 332 -4.97 -6.18 4.48
C GLU A 332 -6.18 -6.81 5.17
N GLN A 333 -6.01 -7.37 6.36
CA GLN A 333 -7.12 -7.94 7.12
C GLN A 333 -8.22 -6.92 7.41
N VAL A 334 -7.86 -5.79 8.02
CA VAL A 334 -8.85 -4.74 8.31
C VAL A 334 -9.38 -4.10 7.04
N HIS A 335 -8.60 -4.16 5.95
CA HIS A 335 -9.09 -3.76 4.64
C HIS A 335 -10.27 -4.64 4.19
N ASP A 336 -10.11 -5.96 4.29
CA ASP A 336 -11.13 -6.94 3.92
C ASP A 336 -12.37 -6.87 4.82
N ASN A 337 -12.18 -6.66 6.13
CA ASN A 337 -13.29 -6.44 7.06
C ASN A 337 -14.18 -5.25 6.65
N PHE A 338 -13.58 -4.20 6.08
CA PHE A 338 -14.31 -3.04 5.60
C PHE A 338 -15.13 -3.37 4.33
N HIS A 339 -14.58 -4.15 3.40
CA HIS A 339 -15.33 -4.67 2.25
C HIS A 339 -16.59 -5.42 2.69
N GLY A 340 -16.44 -6.35 3.63
CA GLY A 340 -17.54 -7.08 4.26
C GLY A 340 -18.56 -6.13 4.90
N TRP A 341 -18.06 -5.14 5.64
CA TRP A 341 -18.88 -4.16 6.35
C TRP A 341 -19.79 -3.35 5.42
N VAL A 342 -19.30 -2.92 4.26
CA VAL A 342 -20.09 -2.10 3.31
C VAL A 342 -21.29 -2.85 2.75
N GLY A 343 -21.16 -4.14 2.43
CA GLY A 343 -22.28 -4.97 1.97
C GLY A 343 -21.94 -5.96 0.86
N PRO A 344 -22.93 -6.70 0.35
CA PRO A 344 -22.72 -7.93 -0.42
C PRO A 344 -21.94 -7.75 -1.73
N ASP A 345 -22.08 -6.63 -2.44
CA ASP A 345 -21.29 -6.39 -3.66
C ASP A 345 -19.84 -6.00 -3.33
N MET A 346 -19.63 -5.12 -2.35
CA MET A 346 -18.29 -4.77 -1.86
C MET A 346 -17.59 -5.96 -1.19
N ALA A 347 -18.36 -6.87 -0.61
CA ALA A 347 -17.89 -8.07 0.05
C ALA A 347 -17.45 -9.17 -0.92
N ASP A 348 -17.69 -9.12 -2.22
CA ASP A 348 -17.21 -10.15 -3.15
C ASP A 348 -16.12 -9.56 -4.05
N ASN A 349 -14.95 -10.20 -4.11
CA ASN A 349 -13.80 -9.70 -4.88
C ASN A 349 -14.10 -9.52 -6.39
N THR A 350 -15.04 -10.31 -6.93
CA THR A 350 -15.54 -10.24 -8.31
C THR A 350 -16.48 -9.04 -8.52
N TYR A 351 -17.15 -8.57 -7.46
CA TYR A 351 -18.18 -7.52 -7.52
C TYR A 351 -17.71 -6.17 -6.97
N THR A 352 -16.73 -6.16 -6.08
CA THR A 352 -16.39 -4.99 -5.25
C THR A 352 -16.01 -3.76 -6.09
N ALA A 353 -15.23 -3.95 -7.15
CA ALA A 353 -14.82 -2.86 -8.03
C ALA A 353 -15.94 -2.27 -8.91
N PHE A 354 -17.15 -2.83 -8.87
CA PHE A 354 -18.32 -2.25 -9.54
C PHE A 354 -19.06 -1.23 -8.66
N ASP A 355 -18.74 -1.13 -7.36
CA ASP A 355 -19.26 -0.10 -6.45
C ASP A 355 -18.30 1.11 -6.41
N PRO A 356 -18.77 2.35 -6.71
CA PRO A 356 -17.94 3.55 -6.62
C PRO A 356 -17.30 3.80 -5.24
N ILE A 357 -17.84 3.22 -4.16
CA ILE A 357 -17.20 3.23 -2.84
C ILE A 357 -15.79 2.62 -2.93
N PHE A 358 -15.59 1.58 -3.74
CA PHE A 358 -14.30 0.92 -3.93
C PHE A 358 -13.18 1.93 -4.19
N LEU A 359 -13.40 2.88 -5.11
CA LEU A 359 -12.40 3.88 -5.47
C LEU A 359 -12.02 4.76 -4.27
N SER A 360 -13.01 5.33 -3.57
CA SER A 360 -12.76 6.22 -2.45
C SER A 360 -12.22 5.51 -1.22
N TYR A 361 -12.66 4.29 -0.99
CA TYR A 361 -12.18 3.43 0.07
C TYR A 361 -10.71 3.03 -0.15
N HIS A 362 -10.37 2.51 -1.33
CA HIS A 362 -8.99 2.17 -1.69
C HIS A 362 -8.08 3.39 -1.74
N ALA A 363 -8.58 4.57 -2.12
CA ALA A 363 -7.81 5.81 -2.04
C ALA A 363 -7.42 6.17 -0.59
N ASN A 364 -8.24 5.81 0.41
CA ASN A 364 -7.87 5.98 1.81
C ASN A 364 -6.91 4.89 2.30
N MET A 365 -7.08 3.65 1.85
CA MET A 365 -6.12 2.57 2.16
C MET A 365 -4.74 2.86 1.56
N ASP A 366 -4.71 3.43 0.36
CA ASP A 366 -3.51 3.95 -0.27
C ASP A 366 -2.87 5.09 0.54
N ARG A 367 -3.68 6.02 1.08
CA ARG A 367 -3.24 7.11 1.97
C ARG A 367 -2.56 6.56 3.23
N LEU A 368 -3.20 5.60 3.90
CA LEU A 368 -2.68 4.99 5.12
C LEU A 368 -1.39 4.19 4.86
N ALA A 369 -1.31 3.46 3.74
CA ALA A 369 -0.07 2.83 3.29
C ALA A 369 1.02 3.87 3.00
N GLY A 370 0.67 5.01 2.41
CA GLY A 370 1.56 6.17 2.23
C GLY A 370 2.12 6.68 3.56
N ILE A 371 1.26 6.90 4.56
CA ILE A 371 1.67 7.32 5.92
C ILE A 371 2.66 6.31 6.52
N PHE A 372 2.42 5.01 6.36
CA PHE A 372 3.35 3.98 6.82
C PHE A 372 4.71 4.09 6.14
N MET A 373 4.75 4.25 4.81
CA MET A 373 6.00 4.34 4.05
C MET A 373 6.79 5.60 4.41
N ASP A 374 6.11 6.75 4.55
CA ASP A 374 6.72 8.02 4.95
C ASP A 374 7.29 7.96 6.38
N ALA A 375 6.65 7.19 7.25
CA ALA A 375 7.11 6.97 8.62
C ALA A 375 8.22 5.90 8.74
N ASN A 376 8.48 5.11 7.70
CA ASN A 376 9.47 4.03 7.65
C ASN A 376 10.22 4.00 6.29
N PRO A 377 10.97 5.05 5.92
CA PRO A 377 11.67 5.14 4.63
C PRO A 377 12.80 4.11 4.45
N GLU A 378 13.18 3.39 5.52
CA GLU A 378 14.15 2.30 5.51
C GLU A 378 13.59 0.96 5.02
N ASN A 379 12.26 0.86 4.82
CA ASN A 379 11.61 -0.36 4.39
C ASN A 379 12.13 -0.84 3.02
N GLN A 380 12.20 -2.16 2.89
CA GLN A 380 12.60 -2.82 1.66
C GLN A 380 11.39 -3.41 0.96
N PHE A 381 11.38 -3.30 -0.36
CA PHE A 381 10.30 -3.79 -1.21
C PHE A 381 10.85 -4.71 -2.31
N THR A 382 10.03 -5.65 -2.78
CA THR A 382 10.34 -6.49 -3.95
C THR A 382 10.25 -5.68 -5.24
N SER A 383 11.30 -4.90 -5.53
CA SER A 383 11.28 -3.86 -6.56
C SER A 383 10.90 -4.33 -7.97
N ARG A 384 11.17 -5.58 -8.34
CA ARG A 384 10.98 -6.09 -9.71
C ARG A 384 9.70 -6.88 -9.93
N PHE A 385 8.86 -7.04 -8.91
CA PHE A 385 7.62 -7.79 -9.06
C PHE A 385 6.63 -6.99 -9.92
N PRO A 386 6.15 -7.54 -11.06
CA PRO A 386 5.28 -6.81 -11.97
C PRO A 386 3.84 -6.76 -11.45
N LEU A 387 3.22 -5.58 -11.49
CA LEU A 387 1.83 -5.31 -11.17
C LEU A 387 1.00 -5.36 -12.45
N GLN A 388 0.93 -6.54 -13.06
CA GLN A 388 0.17 -6.70 -14.32
C GLN A 388 -1.31 -6.38 -14.12
N PRO A 389 -1.97 -5.83 -15.15
CA PRO A 389 -1.48 -5.54 -16.50
C PRO A 389 -0.93 -4.11 -16.66
N PHE A 390 -0.70 -3.38 -15.57
CA PHE A 390 -0.34 -1.97 -15.63
C PHE A 390 1.06 -1.74 -16.18
N ILE A 391 1.22 -0.74 -17.04
CA ILE A 391 2.51 -0.24 -17.55
C ILE A 391 2.64 1.25 -17.22
N ASN A 392 3.82 1.83 -17.44
CA ASN A 392 4.07 3.27 -17.32
C ASN A 392 3.64 3.88 -15.96
N ASN A 393 4.00 3.27 -14.84
CA ASN A 393 3.63 3.72 -13.49
C ASN A 393 2.11 3.73 -13.24
N GLY A 394 1.38 2.79 -13.84
CA GLY A 394 -0.07 2.66 -13.65
C GLY A 394 -0.91 3.62 -14.48
N THR A 395 -0.37 4.21 -15.56
CA THR A 395 -1.14 5.12 -16.41
C THR A 395 -1.71 4.44 -17.66
N ASP A 396 -1.30 3.22 -17.95
CA ASP A 396 -1.75 2.45 -19.13
C ASP A 396 -1.72 0.93 -18.84
N ILE A 397 -2.29 0.11 -19.72
CA ILE A 397 -2.41 -1.35 -19.56
C ILE A 397 -1.98 -2.11 -20.82
N ASP A 398 -1.42 -3.31 -20.65
CA ASP A 398 -1.12 -4.23 -21.74
C ASP A 398 -1.33 -5.69 -21.31
N TYR A 399 -2.34 -6.36 -21.86
CA TYR A 399 -2.69 -7.74 -21.48
C TYR A 399 -1.85 -8.81 -22.18
N ASP A 400 -1.29 -8.47 -23.35
CA ASP A 400 -0.71 -9.46 -24.27
C ASP A 400 0.82 -9.35 -24.39
N ASP A 401 1.46 -8.30 -23.87
CA ASP A 401 2.92 -8.14 -23.96
C ASP A 401 3.67 -9.12 -23.03
N PRO A 402 4.48 -10.04 -23.60
CA PRO A 402 5.17 -11.05 -22.80
C PRO A 402 6.36 -10.48 -21.99
N ARG A 403 6.76 -9.21 -22.22
CA ARG A 403 7.95 -8.61 -21.62
C ARG A 403 7.66 -8.10 -20.21
N ARG A 404 7.94 -8.93 -19.21
CA ARG A 404 7.75 -8.62 -17.78
C ARG A 404 8.34 -7.28 -17.29
N TRP A 405 9.42 -6.80 -17.92
CA TRP A 405 10.10 -5.55 -17.52
C TRP A 405 9.36 -4.27 -17.94
N ARG A 406 8.35 -4.36 -18.81
CA ARG A 406 7.54 -3.22 -19.27
C ARG A 406 6.45 -2.84 -18.25
N TYR A 407 6.06 -3.80 -17.42
CA TYR A 407 5.02 -3.60 -16.43
C TYR A 407 5.50 -2.74 -15.28
N THR A 408 4.59 -1.90 -14.80
CA THR A 408 4.71 -1.20 -13.53
C THR A 408 5.03 -2.21 -12.45
N THR A 409 5.95 -1.88 -11.56
CA THR A 409 6.41 -2.80 -10.52
C THR A 409 6.02 -2.34 -9.12
N ILE A 410 6.13 -3.22 -8.12
CA ILE A 410 6.08 -2.82 -6.70
C ILE A 410 7.08 -1.69 -6.44
N GLY A 411 8.30 -1.78 -6.99
CA GLY A 411 9.32 -0.74 -6.79
C GLY A 411 8.93 0.61 -7.39
N ASP A 412 8.11 0.63 -8.44
CA ASP A 412 7.57 1.87 -8.98
C ASP A 412 6.49 2.45 -8.08
N MET A 413 5.58 1.63 -7.58
CA MET A 413 4.44 2.07 -6.77
C MET A 413 4.79 2.33 -5.30
N ALA A 414 5.88 1.76 -4.78
CA ALA A 414 6.40 2.01 -3.44
C ALA A 414 7.16 3.35 -3.31
N LYS A 415 7.36 4.08 -4.43
CA LYS A 415 7.93 5.43 -4.40
C LYS A 415 7.01 6.39 -3.66
N ASP A 416 7.61 7.46 -3.14
CA ASP A 416 6.89 8.61 -2.60
C ASP A 416 5.83 9.11 -3.58
N THR A 417 4.63 9.44 -3.09
CA THR A 417 3.51 9.83 -3.97
C THR A 417 3.79 11.11 -4.76
N ARG A 418 4.67 11.98 -4.29
CA ARG A 418 5.14 13.16 -5.04
C ARG A 418 5.91 12.74 -6.29
N ALA A 419 6.73 11.69 -6.22
CA ALA A 419 7.39 11.12 -7.39
C ALA A 419 6.38 10.44 -8.34
N LEU A 420 5.20 10.09 -7.83
CA LEU A 420 4.07 9.58 -8.60
C LEU A 420 3.16 10.68 -9.14
N GLY A 421 3.37 11.95 -8.77
CA GLY A 421 2.62 13.10 -9.27
C GLY A 421 1.30 13.38 -8.53
N TYR A 422 1.11 12.82 -7.33
CA TYR A 422 -0.10 13.06 -6.53
C TYR A 422 0.19 13.20 -5.03
N MET A 423 -0.76 13.80 -4.32
CA MET A 423 -0.73 14.02 -2.88
C MET A 423 -2.10 13.76 -2.26
N TYR A 424 -2.16 13.65 -0.94
CA TYR A 424 -3.40 13.58 -0.19
C TYR A 424 -3.71 14.95 0.44
N GLY A 425 -4.97 15.35 0.41
CA GLY A 425 -5.48 16.47 1.20
C GLY A 425 -5.73 16.05 2.65
N GLU A 426 -5.84 17.04 3.53
CA GLU A 426 -6.17 16.82 4.95
C GLU A 426 -7.54 16.15 5.12
N PRO A 427 -7.70 15.26 6.11
CA PRO A 427 -8.96 14.60 6.37
C PRO A 427 -9.99 15.57 6.96
N ALA A 428 -11.27 15.36 6.65
CA ALA A 428 -12.35 16.22 7.13
C ALA A 428 -12.59 16.07 8.66
N SER A 429 -12.19 14.94 9.22
CA SER A 429 -12.11 14.67 10.66
C SER A 429 -10.77 14.00 10.96
N PRO A 430 -10.10 14.32 12.08
CA PRO A 430 -8.81 13.74 12.41
C PRO A 430 -8.83 12.21 12.44
N ASP A 431 -7.75 11.60 11.97
CA ASP A 431 -7.50 10.17 12.10
C ASP A 431 -7.53 9.74 13.57
N PHE A 432 -7.94 8.48 13.81
CA PHE A 432 -7.96 7.87 15.14
C PHE A 432 -6.60 7.96 15.84
N SER A 433 -5.53 7.70 15.08
CA SER A 433 -4.14 7.89 15.52
C SER A 433 -3.31 8.44 14.37
N THR A 434 -2.35 9.33 14.68
CA THR A 434 -1.40 9.85 13.69
C THR A 434 -0.01 9.31 13.97
N ARG A 435 0.63 8.74 12.95
CA ARG A 435 2.01 8.29 13.03
C ARG A 435 2.93 9.44 12.63
N LYS A 436 3.94 9.73 13.45
CA LYS A 436 4.94 10.74 13.10
C LYS A 436 5.73 10.29 11.88
N THR A 437 5.93 11.19 10.92
CA THR A 437 6.78 10.94 9.76
C THR A 437 8.22 10.69 10.19
N ALA A 438 9.03 10.10 9.31
CA ALA A 438 10.45 9.94 9.57
C ALA A 438 11.12 11.28 9.89
N GLU A 439 10.75 12.35 9.18
CA GLU A 439 11.25 13.70 9.41
C GLU A 439 10.89 14.23 10.81
N GLU A 440 9.63 14.11 11.23
CA GLU A 440 9.16 14.53 12.55
C GLU A 440 9.81 13.73 13.69
N ARG A 441 10.26 12.50 13.41
CA ARG A 441 11.05 11.67 14.33
C ARG A 441 12.54 12.04 14.32
N GLY A 442 12.96 13.02 13.52
CA GLY A 442 14.35 13.43 13.35
C GLY A 442 15.17 12.52 12.45
N VAL A 443 14.55 11.58 11.74
CA VAL A 443 15.19 10.68 10.78
C VAL A 443 15.35 11.43 9.45
N ARG A 444 16.48 12.15 9.33
CA ARG A 444 16.82 12.94 8.14
C ARG A 444 17.48 12.12 7.02
N ARG A 445 17.75 10.83 7.25
CA ARG A 445 18.35 9.91 6.27
C ARG A 445 17.98 8.48 6.60
N ALA A 446 17.41 7.75 5.65
CA ALA A 446 17.32 6.29 5.74
C ALA A 446 18.75 5.72 5.82
N VAL A 447 19.02 4.89 6.83
CA VAL A 447 20.30 4.18 6.91
C VAL A 447 20.25 3.12 5.80
N PRO A 448 21.21 3.10 4.86
CA PRO A 448 21.25 2.06 3.83
C PRO A 448 21.39 0.70 4.54
N SER A 449 20.34 -0.12 4.48
CA SER A 449 20.33 -1.45 5.09
C SER A 449 21.09 -2.50 4.26
N GLY A 450 21.74 -2.08 3.16
CA GLY A 450 22.49 -2.96 2.26
C GLY A 450 21.55 -3.93 1.56
N GLY A 451 21.12 -3.58 0.33
CA GLY A 451 20.40 -4.54 -0.50
C GLY A 451 21.33 -5.71 -0.82
N LYS A 452 20.96 -6.94 -0.44
CA LYS A 452 21.51 -8.12 -1.12
C LYS A 452 20.95 -8.08 -2.54
N ALA A 453 21.83 -7.96 -3.53
CA ALA A 453 21.43 -8.13 -4.92
C ALA A 453 20.71 -9.48 -5.05
N ILE A 454 19.50 -9.45 -5.61
CA ILE A 454 18.73 -10.65 -5.93
C ILE A 454 19.55 -11.45 -6.94
N VAL A 455 20.17 -12.53 -6.49
CA VAL A 455 20.70 -13.56 -7.39
C VAL A 455 19.48 -14.30 -7.92
N LEU A 456 19.20 -14.15 -9.21
CA LEU A 456 18.23 -15.01 -9.91
C LEU A 456 18.58 -16.47 -9.56
N PRO A 457 17.60 -17.35 -9.27
CA PRO A 457 17.89 -18.76 -9.06
C PRO A 457 18.44 -19.34 -10.36
N ALA A 458 19.76 -19.38 -10.47
CA ALA A 458 20.45 -20.21 -11.42
C ALA A 458 20.26 -21.64 -10.94
N GLY A 459 19.41 -22.40 -11.63
CA GLY A 459 19.45 -23.84 -11.51
C GLY A 459 20.83 -24.31 -11.93
N LEU A 460 21.68 -24.66 -10.96
CA LEU A 460 22.82 -25.56 -11.07
C LEU A 460 23.20 -25.99 -9.63
N PRO A 461 23.31 -27.31 -9.35
CA PRO A 461 23.74 -27.78 -8.05
C PRO A 461 25.27 -27.70 -7.93
N GLY A 462 25.75 -27.10 -6.85
CA GLY A 462 27.13 -27.18 -6.42
C GLY A 462 27.75 -25.82 -6.13
N GLN A 463 27.78 -25.44 -4.86
CA GLN A 463 28.94 -24.81 -4.23
C GLN A 463 28.80 -24.82 -2.71
N ASP A 464 29.87 -25.26 -2.05
CA ASP A 464 29.99 -25.56 -0.63
C ASP A 464 29.54 -24.43 0.30
N MET A 465 28.60 -24.74 1.19
CA MET A 465 28.25 -23.90 2.35
C MET A 465 29.24 -24.10 3.49
N THR A 466 30.46 -23.57 3.35
CA THR A 466 31.44 -23.52 4.46
C THR A 466 31.94 -22.10 4.71
N ALA A 467 31.04 -21.13 4.89
CA ALA A 467 31.41 -19.83 5.47
C ALA A 467 30.20 -19.05 5.99
N ALA A 468 29.58 -19.51 7.09
CA ALA A 468 28.67 -18.67 7.88
C ALA A 468 28.62 -19.11 9.36
N THR A 469 29.79 -19.33 9.96
CA THR A 469 29.90 -19.41 11.42
C THR A 469 30.73 -18.22 11.88
N ASN A 470 30.05 -17.13 12.25
CA ASN A 470 30.47 -16.22 13.34
C ASN A 470 29.50 -15.06 13.51
N SER A 471 28.33 -15.33 14.09
CA SER A 471 27.61 -14.37 14.94
C SER A 471 26.34 -14.99 15.53
N LEU A 472 26.49 -15.98 16.40
CA LEU A 472 25.45 -16.38 17.35
C LEU A 472 25.96 -16.06 18.76
N LYS A 473 25.81 -14.80 19.16
CA LYS A 473 25.87 -14.44 20.58
C LYS A 473 24.56 -14.92 21.21
N SER A 474 24.66 -15.99 22.00
CA SER A 474 23.84 -16.33 23.18
C SER A 474 22.43 -15.71 23.20
N THR A 475 21.47 -16.34 22.53
CA THR A 475 20.05 -16.10 22.77
C THR A 475 19.67 -16.63 24.16
N LYS A 476 19.04 -15.77 24.97
CA LYS A 476 18.38 -16.20 26.23
C LYS A 476 17.50 -17.42 25.94
N LYS A 477 17.47 -18.41 26.85
CA LYS A 477 16.50 -19.53 26.80
C LYS A 477 15.10 -18.93 26.62
N ARG A 478 14.55 -19.05 25.40
CA ARG A 478 13.17 -18.64 25.12
C ARG A 478 12.24 -19.63 25.81
N GLU A 479 11.22 -19.09 26.45
CA GLU A 479 10.20 -19.87 27.14
C GLU A 479 9.42 -20.70 26.11
N LEU A 480 9.17 -21.98 26.43
CA LEU A 480 8.38 -22.86 25.57
C LEU A 480 6.90 -22.75 25.94
N ILE A 481 6.04 -22.69 24.93
CA ILE A 481 4.58 -22.68 25.04
C ILE A 481 3.97 -23.82 24.19
N PRO A 482 2.80 -24.36 24.58
CA PRO A 482 2.18 -25.47 23.86
C PRO A 482 1.46 -25.03 22.59
N TYR A 483 1.48 -25.92 21.59
CA TYR A 483 0.84 -25.80 20.30
C TYR A 483 0.19 -27.13 19.90
N VAL A 484 -0.99 -27.07 19.29
CA VAL A 484 -1.69 -28.23 18.72
C VAL A 484 -1.38 -28.33 17.24
N ILE A 485 -0.82 -29.44 16.76
CA ILE A 485 -0.30 -29.62 15.41
C ILE A 485 -1.03 -30.76 14.69
N PHE A 486 -1.63 -30.47 13.53
CA PHE A 486 -2.16 -31.46 12.61
C PHE A 486 -1.17 -31.64 11.46
N THR A 487 -0.65 -32.86 11.29
CA THR A 487 0.20 -33.23 10.16
C THR A 487 -0.61 -33.93 9.08
N GLU A 488 -0.14 -33.95 7.84
CA GLU A 488 -0.80 -34.69 6.73
C GLU A 488 -2.13 -34.09 6.27
N VAL A 489 -2.29 -32.78 6.41
CA VAL A 489 -3.49 -32.03 6.02
C VAL A 489 -3.57 -31.94 4.49
N GLY A 490 -4.40 -32.80 3.88
CA GLY A 490 -4.66 -32.89 2.43
C GLY A 490 -6.08 -32.49 2.01
N CYS A 491 -6.40 -32.49 0.72
CA CYS A 491 -7.75 -32.14 0.23
C CYS A 491 -8.82 -33.14 0.68
N THR A 492 -10.01 -32.65 1.03
CA THR A 492 -11.23 -33.45 1.25
C THR A 492 -12.31 -33.09 0.22
N THR A 493 -13.38 -33.88 0.12
CA THR A 493 -14.52 -33.57 -0.76
C THR A 493 -15.47 -32.59 -0.11
N SER A 494 -15.86 -32.84 1.14
CA SER A 494 -16.68 -31.94 1.97
C SER A 494 -15.81 -31.14 2.93
N SER A 495 -16.36 -30.05 3.46
CA SER A 495 -15.68 -29.18 4.42
C SER A 495 -16.00 -29.61 5.84
N TYR A 496 -15.01 -29.64 6.73
CA TYR A 496 -15.17 -30.07 8.11
C TYR A 496 -14.65 -29.00 9.07
N ARG A 497 -15.19 -28.97 10.27
CA ARG A 497 -14.76 -28.14 11.40
C ARG A 497 -14.27 -29.06 12.51
N ILE A 498 -13.09 -28.83 13.04
CA ILE A 498 -12.48 -29.62 14.11
C ILE A 498 -12.35 -28.71 15.32
N ASP A 499 -13.24 -28.85 16.28
CA ASP A 499 -13.19 -28.18 17.57
C ASP A 499 -12.22 -28.93 18.49
N VAL A 500 -11.27 -28.24 19.12
CA VAL A 500 -10.19 -28.81 19.94
C VAL A 500 -10.30 -28.35 21.38
N PHE A 501 -10.21 -29.30 22.31
CA PHE A 501 -10.35 -29.08 23.74
C PHE A 501 -9.20 -29.74 24.52
N THR A 502 -9.03 -29.31 25.77
CA THR A 502 -8.17 -30.03 26.74
C THR A 502 -8.70 -31.45 26.94
N ALA A 503 -7.83 -32.38 27.39
CA ALA A 503 -8.21 -33.77 27.61
C ALA A 503 -9.40 -33.94 28.58
N GLY A 504 -9.52 -33.02 29.55
CA GLY A 504 -10.50 -33.06 30.63
C GLY A 504 -11.82 -32.34 30.35
N ALA A 505 -12.04 -31.83 29.13
CA ALA A 505 -13.17 -30.97 28.82
C ALA A 505 -14.54 -31.62 29.12
N GLU A 506 -15.28 -31.01 30.06
CA GLU A 506 -16.64 -31.43 30.45
C GLU A 506 -17.68 -31.07 29.37
N SER A 507 -17.40 -30.04 28.57
CA SER A 507 -18.24 -29.58 27.46
C SER A 507 -17.46 -29.55 26.15
N THR A 508 -18.10 -30.00 25.06
CA THR A 508 -17.60 -29.86 23.68
C THR A 508 -18.25 -28.70 22.94
N ALA A 509 -18.88 -27.76 23.67
CA ALA A 509 -19.38 -26.53 23.07
C ALA A 509 -18.20 -25.61 22.69
N PRO A 510 -18.07 -25.15 21.43
CA PRO A 510 -16.99 -24.28 20.99
C PRO A 510 -17.23 -22.82 21.43
N ASP A 511 -17.27 -22.59 22.75
CA ASP A 511 -17.52 -21.30 23.39
C ASP A 511 -16.24 -20.75 24.02
N VAL A 512 -15.70 -19.69 23.42
CA VAL A 512 -14.43 -19.08 23.83
C VAL A 512 -14.50 -18.40 25.21
N VAL A 513 -15.68 -17.93 25.63
CA VAL A 513 -15.86 -17.20 26.90
C VAL A 513 -16.43 -18.11 27.98
N GLY A 514 -17.38 -18.98 27.62
CA GLY A 514 -18.09 -19.86 28.53
C GLY A 514 -17.49 -21.26 28.70
N ASN A 515 -16.59 -21.71 27.82
CA ASN A 515 -15.93 -23.01 27.94
C ASN A 515 -14.41 -22.85 28.21
N PRO A 516 -13.95 -23.03 29.46
CA PRO A 516 -12.55 -22.85 29.83
C PRO A 516 -11.61 -23.92 29.26
N ASP A 517 -12.15 -24.98 28.64
CA ASP A 517 -11.38 -26.08 28.06
C ASP A 517 -11.28 -26.03 26.54
N PHE A 518 -11.96 -25.07 25.89
CA PHE A 518 -11.93 -24.92 24.44
C PHE A 518 -10.64 -24.24 23.99
N ILE A 519 -9.73 -25.01 23.38
CA ILE A 519 -8.42 -24.54 22.93
C ILE A 519 -8.54 -23.74 21.63
N GLY A 520 -9.41 -24.18 20.71
CA GLY A 520 -9.62 -23.53 19.43
C GLY A 520 -10.16 -24.49 18.38
N GLN A 521 -10.22 -24.04 17.13
CA GLN A 521 -10.89 -24.79 16.06
C GLN A 521 -10.08 -24.75 14.76
N VAL A 522 -10.03 -25.87 14.04
CA VAL A 522 -9.42 -26.01 12.71
C VAL A 522 -10.49 -26.37 11.69
N THR A 523 -10.61 -25.60 10.61
CA THR A 523 -11.50 -25.94 9.50
C THR A 523 -10.72 -26.62 8.37
N ARG A 524 -11.20 -27.77 7.89
CA ARG A 524 -10.68 -28.53 6.75
C ARG A 524 -11.60 -28.26 5.56
N LEU A 525 -11.18 -27.41 4.62
CA LEU A 525 -12.00 -27.06 3.47
C LEU A 525 -12.05 -28.21 2.44
N GLY A 526 -13.26 -28.53 1.98
CA GLY A 526 -13.51 -29.49 0.91
C GLY A 526 -13.44 -28.84 -0.47
N MET A 527 -13.03 -29.60 -1.48
CA MET A 527 -12.91 -29.15 -2.87
C MET A 527 -14.20 -29.35 -3.69
N GLY A 528 -15.27 -29.86 -3.06
CA GLY A 528 -16.55 -30.14 -3.71
C GLY A 528 -16.54 -31.42 -4.56
N ARG A 529 -17.73 -31.90 -4.93
CA ARG A 529 -17.92 -33.16 -5.70
C ARG A 529 -17.68 -33.04 -7.20
N GLY A 530 -17.55 -31.80 -7.72
CA GLY A 530 -17.39 -31.51 -9.15
C GLY A 530 -18.65 -31.78 -9.96
N ARG A 531 -18.57 -31.69 -11.29
CA ARG A 531 -19.71 -31.97 -12.20
C ARG A 531 -19.87 -33.48 -12.38
N ASP A 532 -21.11 -33.93 -12.53
CA ASP A 532 -21.45 -35.34 -12.79
C ASP A 532 -20.59 -35.93 -13.93
N GLY A 533 -19.90 -37.03 -13.62
CA GLY A 533 -19.03 -37.75 -14.55
C GLY A 533 -17.60 -37.19 -14.72
N SER A 534 -17.23 -36.08 -14.06
CA SER A 534 -15.92 -35.43 -14.23
C SER A 534 -15.02 -35.43 -12.98
N GLY A 535 -15.47 -36.01 -11.87
CA GLY A 535 -14.76 -35.98 -10.58
C GLY A 535 -14.66 -34.56 -9.99
N PRO A 536 -14.02 -34.38 -8.82
CA PRO A 536 -13.85 -33.08 -8.18
C PRO A 536 -13.18 -32.07 -9.13
N PRO A 537 -13.54 -30.77 -9.11
CA PRO A 537 -12.79 -29.77 -9.86
C PRO A 537 -11.36 -29.73 -9.26
N ASN A 538 -10.33 -29.79 -10.11
CA ASN A 538 -8.93 -29.58 -9.71
C ASN A 538 -8.25 -30.67 -8.88
N THR A 539 -8.44 -31.96 -9.21
CA THR A 539 -7.66 -33.08 -8.63
C THR A 539 -6.13 -32.90 -8.69
N ASN A 540 -5.62 -32.12 -9.65
CA ASN A 540 -4.18 -31.82 -9.82
C ASN A 540 -3.65 -30.65 -8.97
N ARG A 541 -4.47 -29.95 -8.18
CA ARG A 541 -4.03 -28.81 -7.33
C ARG A 541 -3.84 -29.16 -5.86
N CYS A 542 -4.15 -30.39 -5.45
CA CYS A 542 -3.91 -30.84 -4.09
C CYS A 542 -2.40 -30.97 -3.82
N ARG A 543 -1.88 -30.15 -2.90
CA ARG A 543 -0.46 -30.05 -2.55
C ARG A 543 0.14 -31.43 -2.25
N LYS A 544 1.27 -31.75 -2.89
CA LYS A 544 2.21 -32.78 -2.44
C LYS A 544 3.58 -32.12 -2.23
N PRO A 545 4.18 -32.15 -1.02
CA PRO A 545 3.76 -32.87 0.18
C PRO A 545 2.64 -32.16 0.98
N THR A 546 1.91 -32.95 1.78
CA THR A 546 0.77 -32.55 2.63
C THR A 546 1.10 -31.38 3.59
N ALA A 547 0.11 -30.55 3.90
CA ALA A 547 0.30 -29.40 4.79
C ALA A 547 0.33 -29.78 6.28
N THR A 548 0.81 -28.86 7.12
CA THR A 548 0.70 -28.92 8.58
C THR A 548 -0.17 -27.75 9.06
N ARG A 549 -0.99 -27.93 10.09
CA ARG A 549 -1.77 -26.88 10.75
C ARG A 549 -1.38 -26.81 12.22
N VAL A 550 -1.34 -25.61 12.78
CA VAL A 550 -0.90 -25.36 14.15
C VAL A 550 -1.89 -24.42 14.84
N LEU A 551 -2.35 -24.74 16.04
CA LEU A 551 -3.07 -23.84 16.94
C LEU A 551 -2.18 -23.51 18.13
N SER A 552 -2.07 -22.24 18.51
CA SER A 552 -1.42 -21.88 19.77
C SER A 552 -2.31 -22.28 20.94
N ALA A 553 -1.75 -23.00 21.90
CA ALA A 553 -2.41 -23.34 23.15
C ALA A 553 -1.75 -22.61 24.34
N GLY A 554 -1.02 -21.51 24.09
CA GLY A 554 -0.24 -20.78 25.10
C GLY A 554 -1.02 -20.39 26.35
N LYS A 555 -2.29 -20.01 26.20
CA LYS A 555 -3.20 -19.69 27.32
C LYS A 555 -3.54 -20.88 28.22
N PHE A 556 -3.35 -22.10 27.71
CA PHE A 556 -3.60 -23.37 28.40
C PHE A 556 -2.30 -24.02 28.89
N LYS A 557 -1.19 -23.26 28.92
CA LYS A 557 0.12 -23.75 29.34
C LYS A 557 0.12 -24.40 30.72
N ASP A 558 -0.67 -23.88 31.66
CA ASP A 558 -0.76 -24.43 33.01
C ASP A 558 -1.72 -25.64 33.10
N SER A 559 -2.58 -25.81 32.09
CA SER A 559 -3.60 -26.87 32.00
C SER A 559 -3.19 -28.03 31.09
N LEU A 560 -2.05 -27.92 30.40
CA LEU A 560 -1.55 -28.91 29.44
C LEU A 560 -0.15 -29.38 29.84
N SER A 561 0.11 -30.67 29.65
CA SER A 561 1.40 -31.33 29.85
C SER A 561 1.94 -31.95 28.56
N LYS A 562 3.25 -32.16 28.50
CA LYS A 562 3.89 -32.75 27.32
C LYS A 562 3.42 -34.20 27.14
N GLY A 563 2.71 -34.47 26.05
CA GLY A 563 2.20 -35.80 25.71
C GLY A 563 0.71 -35.99 26.02
N ASP A 564 0.01 -34.96 26.49
CA ASP A 564 -1.43 -35.02 26.70
C ASP A 564 -2.18 -35.32 25.39
N ALA A 565 -3.21 -36.16 25.51
CA ALA A 565 -4.20 -36.33 24.46
C ALA A 565 -5.10 -35.08 24.40
N LEU A 566 -5.60 -34.77 23.21
CA LEU A 566 -6.54 -33.66 23.01
C LEU A 566 -7.88 -34.26 22.63
N LYS A 567 -8.96 -33.67 23.15
CA LYS A 567 -10.30 -34.03 22.76
C LYS A 567 -10.69 -33.21 21.54
N ILE A 568 -11.28 -33.83 20.52
CA ILE A 568 -11.78 -33.12 19.34
C ILE A 568 -13.21 -33.50 19.00
N THR A 569 -13.94 -32.55 18.43
CA THR A 569 -15.24 -32.74 17.80
C THR A 569 -15.13 -32.34 16.34
N VAL A 570 -15.46 -33.25 15.42
CA VAL A 570 -15.39 -32.99 13.97
C VAL A 570 -16.79 -32.83 13.42
N THR A 571 -17.14 -31.68 12.86
CA THR A 571 -18.45 -31.40 12.26
C THR A 571 -18.32 -31.26 10.75
N ASP A 572 -19.07 -32.03 9.98
CA ASP A 572 -19.23 -31.80 8.54
C ASP A 572 -20.08 -30.54 8.33
N LEU A 573 -19.49 -29.53 7.70
CA LEU A 573 -20.12 -28.24 7.47
C LEU A 573 -21.17 -28.26 6.36
N GLU A 574 -21.16 -29.28 5.50
CA GLU A 574 -22.17 -29.46 4.45
C GLU A 574 -23.48 -30.01 5.04
N THR A 575 -23.37 -30.97 5.97
CA THR A 575 -24.53 -31.62 6.59
C THR A 575 -24.90 -31.07 7.96
N GLY A 576 -23.99 -30.31 8.60
CA GLY A 576 -24.13 -29.82 9.96
C GLY A 576 -24.02 -30.91 11.04
N LYS A 577 -23.60 -32.13 10.68
CA LYS A 577 -23.54 -33.28 11.58
C LYS A 577 -22.12 -33.52 12.11
N GLU A 578 -22.04 -34.00 13.34
CA GLU A 578 -20.78 -34.51 13.90
C GLU A 578 -20.37 -35.81 13.19
N VAL A 579 -19.09 -35.92 12.87
CA VAL A 579 -18.44 -37.07 12.24
C VAL A 579 -17.90 -37.95 13.35
N ASP A 580 -18.20 -39.25 13.28
CA ASP A 580 -17.76 -40.21 14.28
C ASP A 580 -16.23 -40.33 14.34
N GLU A 581 -15.70 -40.62 15.54
CA GLU A 581 -14.26 -40.75 15.77
C GLU A 581 -13.59 -41.84 14.94
N GLU A 582 -14.27 -42.97 14.73
CA GLU A 582 -13.79 -44.04 13.86
C GLU A 582 -13.67 -43.61 12.39
N GLU A 583 -14.46 -42.61 11.97
CA GLU A 583 -14.45 -42.09 10.60
C GLU A 583 -13.36 -41.02 10.43
N TYR A 584 -13.32 -40.00 11.29
CA TYR A 584 -12.34 -38.92 11.11
C TYR A 584 -10.90 -39.36 11.40
N THR A 585 -10.67 -40.38 12.23
CA THR A 585 -9.32 -40.90 12.50
C THR A 585 -8.68 -41.58 11.29
N GLN A 586 -9.50 -42.06 10.35
CA GLN A 586 -9.03 -42.61 9.07
C GLN A 586 -8.76 -41.51 8.03
N MET A 587 -9.18 -40.28 8.30
CA MET A 587 -8.98 -39.14 7.41
C MET A 587 -7.62 -38.47 7.69
N PRO A 588 -6.75 -38.31 6.69
CA PRO A 588 -5.43 -37.71 6.90
C PRO A 588 -5.55 -36.25 7.35
N GLY A 589 -4.80 -35.89 8.40
CA GLY A 589 -4.75 -34.53 8.96
C GLY A 589 -5.94 -34.10 9.80
N PHE A 590 -6.72 -35.05 10.32
CA PHE A 590 -7.80 -34.77 11.29
C PHE A 590 -7.40 -35.02 12.75
N VAL A 591 -6.32 -35.77 12.99
CA VAL A 591 -5.84 -36.08 14.35
C VAL A 591 -4.71 -35.11 14.75
N PRO A 592 -4.89 -34.30 15.82
CA PRO A 592 -3.87 -33.38 16.30
C PRO A 592 -2.79 -34.05 17.16
N LYS A 593 -1.66 -33.35 17.31
CA LYS A 593 -0.56 -33.67 18.22
C LYS A 593 -0.17 -32.44 19.02
N LEU A 594 0.00 -32.57 20.34
CA LEU A 594 0.49 -31.48 21.18
C LEU A 594 2.02 -31.38 21.12
N ALA A 595 2.56 -30.18 20.86
CA ALA A 595 3.98 -29.87 20.78
C ALA A 595 4.33 -28.62 21.59
N TRP A 596 5.55 -28.54 22.13
CA TRP A 596 6.01 -27.40 22.94
C TRP A 596 7.15 -26.69 22.21
N LEU A 597 6.93 -25.44 21.79
CA LEU A 597 7.84 -24.67 20.93
C LEU A 597 8.11 -23.28 21.56
N PRO A 598 9.21 -22.59 21.20
CA PRO A 598 9.47 -21.22 21.68
C PRO A 598 8.35 -20.24 21.30
N ASP A 599 8.11 -19.23 22.14
CA ASP A 599 7.24 -18.09 21.80
C ASP A 599 7.90 -17.26 20.68
N TYR A 600 7.18 -17.05 19.57
CA TYR A 600 7.69 -16.47 18.31
C TYR A 600 7.11 -15.09 18.02
#